data_AF-A0A1V5K8Z3-F1
#
_entry.id   AF-A0A1V5K8Z3-F1
#
_cell.length_a   1.000
_cell.length_b   1.000
_cell.length_c   1.000
_cell.angle_alpha   90.00
_cell.angle_beta   90.00
_cell.angle_gamma   90.00
#
_symmetry.space_group_name_H-M   'P 1'
#
loop_
_entity.id
_entity.type
_entity.pdbx_description
1 polymer ?
#
loop_
_entity_poly.entity_id
_entity_poly.type
_entity_poly.pdbx_seq_one_letter_code
_entity_poly.pdbx_strand_id
1 'polypeptide(L)'
;MALGAFLIGNKFESDAAMKAHGIMLADKFVKEFKAAEKTVICRELLGRDLSIPEEDAYLREKGVYRTRCFDLVKLAVKLTESIIKEYKDK
;
A
#
# COMPACT_ATOMS: atom_id res chain seq x y z
N MET A 1 -4.14 5.19 4.70
CA MET A 1 -5.26 5.27 5.66
C MET A 1 -6.46 4.37 5.32
N ALA A 2 -6.44 3.55 4.25
CA ALA A 2 -7.56 2.66 3.89
C ALA A 2 -7.58 1.31 4.62
N LEU A 3 -6.41 0.76 5.02
CA LEU A 3 -6.35 -0.52 5.75
C LEU A 3 -7.07 -0.47 7.10
N GLY A 4 -7.04 0.67 7.79
CA GLY A 4 -7.75 0.85 9.06
C GLY A 4 -9.25 0.66 8.88
N ALA A 5 -9.88 1.36 7.94
CA ALA A 5 -11.33 1.30 7.76
C ALA A 5 -11.85 -0.05 7.23
N PHE A 6 -11.05 -0.78 6.44
CA PHE A 6 -11.50 -2.04 5.86
C PHE A 6 -11.42 -3.23 6.83
N LEU A 7 -10.44 -3.21 7.74
CA LEU A 7 -10.28 -4.25 8.76
C LEU A 7 -11.07 -3.96 10.04
N ILE A 8 -11.22 -2.69 10.35
CA ILE A 8 -11.88 -2.21 11.55
C ILE A 8 -13.34 -1.96 11.18
N GLY A 9 -14.14 -3.04 11.19
CA GLY A 9 -15.59 -2.94 11.12
C GLY A 9 -16.08 -1.84 12.05
N ASN A 10 -17.02 -1.05 11.57
CA ASN A 10 -17.46 0.27 12.02
C ASN A 10 -17.97 0.37 13.49
N LYS A 11 -17.20 -0.14 14.47
CA LYS A 11 -17.48 -0.10 15.91
C LYS A 11 -16.36 0.65 16.60
N PHE A 12 -16.55 1.97 16.67
CA PHE A 12 -15.79 2.92 17.47
C PHE A 12 -16.08 2.72 18.96
N GLU A 13 -15.62 1.62 19.56
CA GLU A 13 -15.57 1.51 21.03
C GLU A 13 -14.17 1.02 21.47
N SER A 14 -13.44 1.95 22.10
CA SER A 14 -12.04 1.91 22.54
C SER A 14 -10.97 2.19 21.47
N ASP A 15 -10.83 3.48 21.22
CA ASP A 15 -10.09 4.14 20.14
C ASP A 15 -8.57 3.89 20.13
N ALA A 16 -7.93 3.64 21.28
CA ALA A 16 -6.47 3.59 21.39
C ALA A 16 -5.85 2.23 21.01
N ALA A 17 -6.39 1.13 21.55
CA ALA A 17 -5.89 -0.22 21.23
C ALA A 17 -6.17 -0.58 19.77
N MET A 18 -7.33 -0.17 19.26
CA MET A 18 -7.75 -0.40 17.88
C MET A 18 -6.87 0.36 16.88
N LYS A 19 -6.52 1.62 17.20
CA LYS A 19 -5.51 2.39 16.45
C LYS A 19 -4.14 1.72 16.48
N ALA A 20 -3.70 1.25 17.64
CA ALA A 20 -2.42 0.55 17.77
C ALA A 20 -2.36 -0.70 16.88
N HIS A 21 -3.42 -1.50 16.86
CA HIS A 21 -3.52 -2.66 15.96
C HIS A 21 -3.50 -2.26 14.47
N GLY A 22 -4.25 -1.23 14.09
CA GLY A 22 -4.22 -0.70 12.72
C GLY A 22 -2.84 -0.22 12.28
N ILE A 23 -2.10 0.44 13.19
CA ILE A 23 -0.71 0.87 12.96
C ILE A 23 0.21 -0.35 12.80
N MET A 24 0.08 -1.38 13.65
CA MET A 24 0.90 -2.59 13.55
C MET A 24 0.70 -3.32 12.22
N LEU A 25 -0.55 -3.42 11.74
CA LEU A 25 -0.84 -4.07 10.45
C LEU A 25 -0.33 -3.24 9.27
N ALA A 26 -0.41 -1.90 9.36
CA ALA A 26 0.17 -1.01 8.36
C ALA A 26 1.71 -1.10 8.33
N ASP A 27 2.37 -1.16 9.48
CA ASP A 27 3.82 -1.34 9.57
C ASP A 27 4.26 -2.69 8.98
N LYS A 28 3.51 -3.76 9.27
CA LYS A 28 3.72 -5.08 8.67
C LYS A 28 3.60 -5.02 7.14
N PHE A 29 2.54 -4.40 6.62
CA PHE A 29 2.38 -4.20 5.19
C PHE A 29 3.56 -3.44 4.57
N VAL A 30 4.00 -2.33 5.19
CA VAL A 30 5.13 -1.54 4.68
C VAL A 30 6.42 -2.35 4.68
N LYS A 31 6.68 -3.15 5.72
CA LYS A 31 7.85 -4.03 5.80
C LYS A 31 7.85 -5.06 4.69
N GLU A 32 6.73 -5.76 4.49
CA GLU A 32 6.60 -6.78 3.44
C GLU A 32 6.66 -6.19 2.04
N PHE A 33 6.01 -5.04 1.82
CA PHE A 33 6.06 -4.33 0.54
C PHE A 33 7.49 -3.87 0.22
N LYS A 34 8.21 -3.30 1.19
CA LYS A 34 9.63 -2.91 1.01
C LYS A 34 10.53 -4.11 0.76
N ALA A 35 10.26 -5.26 1.35
CA ALA A 35 11.02 -6.48 1.08
C ALA A 35 10.89 -6.91 -0.39
N ALA A 36 9.73 -6.68 -1.01
CA ALA A 36 9.46 -7.01 -2.41
C ALA A 36 9.92 -5.92 -3.40
N GLU A 37 9.67 -4.64 -3.11
CA GLU A 37 9.82 -3.52 -4.06
C GLU A 37 10.84 -2.44 -3.63
N LYS A 38 11.65 -2.74 -2.60
CA LYS A 38 12.69 -1.88 -1.97
C LYS A 38 12.20 -0.62 -1.29
N THR A 39 11.13 0.00 -1.79
CA THR A 39 10.59 1.27 -1.30
C THR A 39 9.07 1.31 -1.46
N VAL A 40 8.45 2.30 -0.83
CA VAL A 40 7.00 2.61 -0.95
C VAL A 40 6.77 3.94 -1.66
N ILE A 41 7.85 4.61 -2.09
CA ILE A 41 7.78 5.95 -2.68
C ILE A 41 7.67 5.81 -4.20
N CYS A 42 6.57 6.31 -4.78
CA CYS A 42 6.30 6.19 -6.21
C CYS A 42 7.45 6.68 -7.10
N ARG A 43 8.12 7.78 -6.71
CA ARG A 43 9.25 8.31 -7.49
C ARG A 43 10.43 7.34 -7.59
N GLU A 44 10.65 6.55 -6.54
CA GLU A 44 11.72 5.54 -6.50
C GLU A 44 11.27 4.25 -7.20
N LEU A 45 9.99 3.90 -7.09
CA LEU A 45 9.39 2.73 -7.76
C LEU A 45 9.32 2.88 -9.28
N LEU A 46 9.07 4.10 -9.75
CA LEU A 46 8.90 4.45 -11.16
C LEU A 46 10.15 5.11 -11.77
N GLY A 47 11.10 5.52 -10.93
CA GLY A 47 12.32 6.22 -11.35
C GLY A 47 12.12 7.65 -11.85
N ARG A 48 10.94 8.25 -11.60
CA ARG A 48 10.52 9.58 -12.08
C ARG A 48 9.58 10.26 -11.09
N ASP A 49 9.65 11.57 -10.99
CA ASP A 49 8.81 12.36 -10.10
C ASP A 49 7.48 12.73 -10.75
N LEU A 50 6.39 12.25 -10.14
CA LEU A 50 5.02 12.52 -10.54
C LEU A 50 4.61 13.99 -10.36
N SER A 51 5.36 14.73 -9.54
CA SER A 51 5.12 16.15 -9.26
C SER A 51 5.67 17.06 -10.36
N ILE A 52 6.51 16.52 -11.27
CA ILE A 52 7.06 17.24 -12.42
C ILE A 52 6.18 16.95 -13.64
N PRO A 53 5.50 17.94 -14.24
CA PRO A 53 4.55 17.72 -15.34
C PRO A 53 5.14 16.99 -16.55
N GLU A 54 6.41 17.28 -16.88
CA GLU A 54 7.12 16.65 -18.01
C GLU A 54 7.37 15.16 -17.76
N GLU A 55 7.71 14.79 -16.53
CA GLU A 55 7.94 13.40 -16.15
C GLU A 55 6.62 12.62 -16.05
N ASP A 56 5.54 13.24 -15.56
CA ASP A 56 4.20 12.65 -15.59
C ASP A 56 3.74 12.37 -17.03
N ALA A 57 3.89 13.35 -17.93
CA ALA A 57 3.54 13.19 -19.34
C ALA A 57 4.29 12.01 -19.98
N TYR A 58 5.60 11.88 -19.69
CA TYR A 58 6.39 10.74 -20.14
C TYR A 58 5.86 9.40 -19.61
N LEU A 59 5.53 9.32 -18.32
CA LEU A 59 4.98 8.11 -17.70
C LEU A 59 3.63 7.70 -18.31
N ARG A 60 2.80 8.69 -18.67
CA ARG A 60 1.52 8.47 -19.36
C ARG A 60 1.72 7.95 -20.77
N GLU A 61 2.58 8.60 -21.56
CA GLU A 61 2.85 8.21 -22.94
C GLU A 61 3.45 6.80 -23.02
N LYS A 62 4.38 6.48 -22.13
CA LYS A 62 5.00 5.14 -22.05
C LYS A 62 4.12 4.08 -21.41
N GLY A 63 2.92 4.43 -20.93
CA GLY A 63 2.00 3.48 -20.32
C GLY A 63 2.51 2.85 -19.02
N VAL A 64 3.44 3.50 -18.33
CA VAL A 64 4.07 2.98 -17.09
C VAL A 64 3.03 2.78 -15.99
N TYR A 65 2.01 3.63 -15.93
CA TYR A 65 0.88 3.46 -15.02
C TYR A 65 0.11 2.15 -15.24
N ARG A 66 -0.05 1.73 -16.50
CA ARG A 66 -0.84 0.53 -16.83
C ARG A 66 -0.06 -0.76 -16.67
N THR A 67 1.26 -0.68 -16.70
CA THR A 67 2.16 -1.82 -16.56
C THR A 67 2.68 -1.87 -15.13
N ARG A 68 3.60 -0.98 -14.78
CA ARG A 68 4.28 -0.99 -13.49
C ARG A 68 3.37 -0.69 -12.32
N CYS A 69 2.53 0.36 -12.38
CA CYS A 69 1.64 0.63 -11.25
C CYS A 69 0.58 -0.47 -11.06
N PHE A 70 0.15 -1.11 -12.15
CA PHE A 70 -0.77 -2.25 -12.07
C PHE A 70 -0.14 -3.41 -11.30
N ASP A 71 1.11 -3.78 -11.62
CA ASP A 71 1.83 -4.84 -10.91
C ASP A 71 2.06 -4.49 -9.43
N LEU A 72 2.41 -3.24 -9.13
CA LEU A 72 2.60 -2.76 -7.75
C LEU A 72 1.30 -2.81 -6.94
N VAL A 73 0.17 -2.41 -7.53
CA VAL A 73 -1.14 -2.49 -6.87
C VAL A 73 -1.56 -3.95 -6.67
N LYS A 74 -1.35 -4.82 -7.66
CA LYS A 74 -1.63 -6.25 -7.54
C LYS A 74 -0.84 -6.89 -6.41
N LEU A 75 0.44 -6.54 -6.26
CA LEU A 75 1.26 -6.96 -5.14
C LEU A 75 0.71 -6.42 -3.81
N ALA A 76 0.37 -5.12 -3.74
CA ALA A 76 -0.17 -4.51 -2.53
C ALA A 76 -1.47 -5.19 -2.06
N VAL A 77 -2.37 -5.52 -2.99
CA VAL A 77 -3.60 -6.27 -2.69
C VAL A 77 -3.24 -7.65 -2.14
N LYS A 78 -2.37 -8.40 -2.81
CA LYS A 78 -1.98 -9.75 -2.37
C LYS A 78 -1.37 -9.77 -0.96
N LEU A 79 -0.49 -8.82 -0.66
CA LEU A 79 0.10 -8.68 0.68
C LEU A 79 -0.97 -8.32 1.72
N THR A 80 -1.85 -7.38 1.38
CA THR A 80 -2.96 -6.99 2.26
C THR A 80 -3.87 -8.18 2.55
N GLU A 81 -4.26 -8.95 1.53
CA GLU A 81 -5.07 -10.17 1.70
C GLU A 81 -4.40 -11.19 2.62
N SER A 82 -3.08 -11.41 2.48
CA SER A 82 -2.32 -12.30 3.38
C SER A 82 -2.40 -11.81 4.83
N ILE A 83 -2.12 -10.53 5.05
CA ILE A 83 -2.15 -9.92 6.39
C ILE A 83 -3.56 -10.00 7.00
N ILE A 84 -4.60 -9.76 6.20
CA ILE A 84 -6.00 -9.87 6.65
C ILE A 84 -6.32 -11.31 7.04
N LYS A 85 -5.90 -12.29 6.24
CA LYS A 85 -6.14 -13.71 6.52
C LYS A 85 -5.45 -14.14 7.82
N GLU A 86 -4.17 -13.81 7.96
CA GLU A 86 -3.39 -14.08 9.18
C GLU A 86 -3.95 -13.38 10.43
N TYR A 87 -4.59 -12.21 10.26
CA TYR A 87 -5.26 -11.52 11.36
C TYR A 87 -6.57 -12.22 11.77
N LYS A 88 -7.34 -12.74 10.80
CA LYS A 88 -8.61 -13.44 11.06
C LYS A 88 -8.43 -14.87 11.61
N ASP A 89 -7.32 -15.52 11.27
CA ASP A 89 -6.97 -16.87 11.75
C ASP A 89 -6.31 -16.85 13.15
N LYS A 90 -6.16 -15.67 13.79
CA LYS A 90 -5.70 -15.48 15.16
C LYS A 90 -6.85 -15.24 16.12
#